data_AF-A0A4W5LBH8-F1
#
_entry.id   AF-A0A4W5LBH8-F1
#
_cell.length_a   1.000
_cell.length_b   1.000
_cell.length_c   1.000
_cell.angle_alpha   90.00
_cell.angle_beta   90.00
_cell.angle_gamma   90.00
#
_symmetry.space_group_name_H-M   'P 1'
#
loop_
_entity.id
_entity.type
_entity.pdbx_description
1 polymer ?
#
loop_
_entity_poly.entity_id
_entity_poly.type
_entity_poly.pdbx_seq_one_letter_code
_entity_poly.pdbx_strand_id
1 'polypeptide(L)'
;SCIPSLSVSHSLSLSVSQGHSSFITHLDWSVDSQYLVSNSGDYEILYWIPSVCKQVVSVETTRDIPWAMSNCTLGFQVFGLWPDGSDGTDINAVSRSNEKRLLVTGDDFGKVHLFSFPCSQFRVRLKIY
;
A
#
# COMPACT_ATOMS: atom_id res chain seq x y z
N SER A 1 -46.41 15.44 -24.31
CA SER A 1 -45.72 15.50 -23.00
C SER A 1 -44.44 14.68 -23.11
N CYS A 2 -43.31 15.33 -23.40
CA CYS A 2 -42.02 14.66 -23.48
C CYS A 2 -41.39 14.64 -22.09
N ILE A 3 -41.19 13.44 -21.53
CA ILE A 3 -40.34 13.23 -20.36
C ILE A 3 -38.91 13.05 -20.89
N PRO A 4 -37.92 13.89 -20.53
CA PRO A 4 -36.55 13.59 -20.87
C PRO A 4 -36.05 12.49 -19.93
N SER A 5 -35.74 11.34 -20.50
CA SER A 5 -34.96 10.28 -19.83
C SER A 5 -33.56 10.83 -19.54
N LEU A 6 -33.25 11.10 -18.27
CA LEU A 6 -31.87 11.33 -17.82
C LEU A 6 -31.10 10.01 -17.94
N SER A 7 -30.39 9.85 -19.05
CA SER A 7 -29.26 8.93 -19.13
C SER A 7 -28.09 9.59 -18.41
N VAL A 8 -27.85 9.22 -17.15
CA VAL A 8 -26.59 9.57 -16.47
C VAL A 8 -25.51 8.68 -17.08
N SER A 9 -24.84 9.20 -18.10
CA SER A 9 -23.60 8.60 -18.59
C SER A 9 -22.52 8.87 -17.53
N HIS A 10 -22.12 7.84 -16.79
CA HIS A 10 -20.88 7.90 -16.01
C HIS A 10 -19.71 8.02 -16.98
N SER A 11 -19.31 9.24 -17.32
CA SER A 11 -18.04 9.49 -17.99
C SER A 11 -16.92 9.15 -17.01
N LEU A 12 -16.26 8.01 -17.20
CA LEU A 12 -15.00 7.71 -16.53
C LEU A 12 -13.95 8.69 -17.04
N SER A 13 -13.71 9.78 -16.29
CA SER A 13 -12.56 10.64 -16.53
C SER A 13 -11.33 9.91 -15.99
N LEU A 14 -10.50 9.38 -16.90
CA LEU A 14 -9.20 8.84 -16.55
C LEU A 14 -8.26 10.03 -16.28
N SER A 15 -7.80 10.16 -15.04
CA SER A 15 -6.78 11.14 -14.67
C SER A 15 -5.56 10.39 -14.15
N VAL A 16 -4.37 10.87 -14.53
CA VAL A 16 -3.10 10.19 -14.25
C VAL A 16 -2.38 10.94 -13.13
N SER A 17 -2.11 10.25 -12.03
CA SER A 17 -1.19 10.76 -11.00
C SER A 17 0.24 10.45 -11.45
N GLN A 18 1.01 11.49 -11.77
CA GLN A 18 2.44 11.37 -12.11
C GLN A 18 3.29 11.79 -10.91
N GLY A 19 4.36 11.05 -10.63
CA GLY A 19 5.33 11.44 -9.60
C GLY A 19 6.35 10.36 -9.25
N HIS A 20 6.02 9.08 -9.43
CA HIS A 20 7.01 8.02 -9.29
C HIS A 20 8.06 8.07 -10.40
N SER A 21 9.31 7.78 -10.04
CA SER A 21 10.45 7.73 -10.98
C SER A 21 10.65 6.34 -11.61
N SER A 22 9.89 5.33 -11.14
CA SER A 22 9.90 3.95 -11.63
C SER A 22 8.49 3.34 -11.71
N PHE A 23 8.39 2.06 -12.06
CA PHE A 23 7.14 1.31 -12.12
C PHE A 23 6.53 1.09 -10.72
N ILE A 24 5.20 1.07 -10.64
CA ILE A 24 4.46 0.78 -9.41
C ILE A 24 4.52 -0.72 -9.11
N THR A 25 4.80 -1.07 -7.86
CA THR A 25 4.84 -2.45 -7.38
C THR A 25 3.61 -2.79 -6.55
N HIS A 26 3.22 -1.90 -5.63
CA HIS A 26 2.15 -2.12 -4.67
C HIS A 26 1.33 -0.86 -4.44
N LEU A 27 0.10 -1.05 -3.97
CA LEU A 27 -0.84 0.05 -3.78
C LEU A 27 -1.90 -0.33 -2.75
N ASP A 28 -2.20 0.58 -1.81
CA ASP A 28 -3.24 0.41 -0.80
C ASP A 28 -4.15 1.64 -0.70
N TRP A 29 -5.44 1.38 -0.51
CA TRP A 29 -6.45 2.40 -0.24
C TRP A 29 -6.61 2.63 1.27
N SER A 30 -6.87 3.87 1.63
CA SER A 30 -7.40 4.25 2.94
C SER A 30 -8.81 3.69 3.16
N VAL A 31 -9.20 3.49 4.42
CA VAL A 31 -10.53 2.97 4.79
C VAL A 31 -11.67 3.87 4.29
N ASP A 32 -11.45 5.19 4.26
CA ASP A 32 -12.42 6.18 3.78
C ASP A 32 -12.35 6.42 2.26
N SER A 33 -11.47 5.69 1.55
CA SER A 33 -11.22 5.81 0.11
C SER A 33 -10.78 7.22 -0.34
N GLN A 34 -10.32 8.09 0.58
CA GLN A 34 -9.87 9.45 0.25
C GLN A 34 -8.40 9.52 -0.14
N TYR A 35 -7.62 8.55 0.34
CA TYR A 35 -6.18 8.47 0.14
C TYR A 35 -5.75 7.13 -0.42
N LEU A 36 -4.61 7.17 -1.10
CA LEU A 36 -3.95 6.04 -1.71
C LEU A 36 -2.45 6.13 -1.42
N VAL A 37 -1.83 5.02 -1.05
CA VAL A 37 -0.37 4.89 -0.95
C VAL A 37 0.12 3.94 -2.03
N SER A 38 1.28 4.24 -2.62
CA SER A 38 1.93 3.39 -3.62
C SER A 38 3.40 3.17 -3.31
N ASN A 39 3.90 1.98 -3.67
CA ASN A 39 5.31 1.66 -3.70
C ASN A 39 5.79 1.53 -5.15
N SER A 40 7.03 1.92 -5.42
CA SER A 40 7.66 1.76 -6.73
C SER A 40 8.88 0.84 -6.68
N GLY A 41 9.35 0.43 -7.85
CA GLY A 41 10.52 -0.45 -8.01
C GLY A 41 11.87 0.19 -7.66
N ASP A 42 11.91 1.50 -7.46
CA ASP A 42 13.05 2.26 -6.94
C ASP A 42 12.87 2.66 -5.46
N TYR A 43 11.96 1.98 -4.75
CA TYR A 43 11.72 2.08 -3.31
C TYR A 43 11.11 3.41 -2.82
N GLU A 44 10.43 4.16 -3.68
CA GLU A 44 9.68 5.34 -3.25
C GLU A 44 8.34 4.93 -2.61
N ILE A 45 7.92 5.69 -1.60
CA ILE A 45 6.60 5.60 -0.99
C ILE A 45 5.89 6.94 -1.24
N LEU A 46 4.90 6.95 -2.12
CA LEU A 46 4.13 8.15 -2.42
C LEU A 46 2.68 8.02 -1.96
N TYR A 47 2.09 9.15 -1.57
CA TYR A 47 0.72 9.25 -1.09
C TYR A 47 -0.08 10.18 -1.99
N TRP A 48 -1.36 9.90 -2.16
CA TRP A 48 -2.20 10.55 -3.18
C TRP A 48 -3.59 10.84 -2.65
N ILE A 49 -4.18 11.94 -3.14
CA ILE A 49 -5.62 12.18 -3.14
C ILE A 49 -6.10 11.89 -4.57
N PRO A 50 -6.60 10.67 -4.85
CA PRO A 50 -6.88 10.23 -6.22
C PRO A 50 -8.02 11.01 -6.86
N SER A 51 -8.99 11.51 -6.08
CA SER A 51 -10.12 12.31 -6.59
C SER A 51 -9.70 13.61 -7.30
N VAL A 52 -8.52 14.14 -6.97
CA VAL A 52 -7.94 15.34 -7.61
C VAL A 52 -6.56 15.08 -8.21
N CYS A 53 -6.12 13.82 -8.28
CA CYS A 53 -4.81 13.39 -8.77
C CYS A 53 -3.63 14.21 -8.21
N LYS A 54 -3.68 14.50 -6.90
CA LYS A 54 -2.67 15.30 -6.21
C LYS A 54 -1.86 14.44 -5.26
N GLN A 55 -0.54 14.59 -5.30
CA GLN A 55 0.35 14.00 -4.32
C GLN A 55 0.23 14.69 -2.96
N VAL A 56 0.21 13.90 -1.88
CA VAL A 56 0.27 14.36 -0.50
C VAL A 56 1.70 14.25 -0.01
N VAL A 57 2.31 15.39 0.30
CA VAL A 57 3.71 15.46 0.79
C VAL A 57 3.80 15.66 2.31
N SER A 58 2.68 15.92 2.98
CA SER A 58 2.63 16.14 4.42
C SER A 58 2.75 14.82 5.18
N VAL A 59 3.87 14.62 5.87
CA VAL A 59 4.13 13.43 6.70
C VAL A 59 3.15 13.33 7.87
N GLU A 60 2.80 14.46 8.48
CA GLU A 60 1.83 14.51 9.59
C GLU A 60 0.46 13.98 9.16
N THR A 61 0.05 14.29 7.92
CA THR A 61 -1.19 13.80 7.36
C THR A 61 -1.10 12.32 7.04
N THR A 62 -0.01 11.84 6.43
CA THR A 62 0.06 10.49 5.86
C THR A 62 0.38 9.40 6.89
N ARG A 63 1.05 9.75 8.00
CA ARG A 63 1.44 8.79 9.05
C ARG A 63 0.23 8.13 9.73
N ASP A 64 -0.81 8.91 9.99
CA ASP A 64 -1.94 8.50 10.83
C ASP A 64 -3.16 8.05 10.01
N ILE A 65 -3.00 7.89 8.68
CA ILE A 65 -4.08 7.40 7.80
C ILE A 65 -4.39 5.93 8.11
N PRO A 66 -5.66 5.58 8.39
CA PRO A 66 -6.06 4.19 8.53
C PRO A 66 -6.17 3.53 7.14
N TRP A 67 -5.25 2.62 6.84
CA TRP A 67 -5.26 1.84 5.59
C TRP A 67 -6.24 0.66 5.67
N ALA A 68 -7.01 0.48 4.58
CA ALA A 68 -7.96 -0.62 4.44
C ALA A 68 -7.24 -1.97 4.37
N MET A 69 -6.20 -2.03 3.54
CA MET A 69 -5.29 -3.16 3.42
C MET A 69 -3.87 -2.74 3.78
N SER A 70 -2.95 -3.70 3.84
CA SER A 70 -1.51 -3.44 4.02
C SER A 70 -0.77 -4.45 3.16
N ASN A 71 -0.90 -4.25 1.84
CA ASN A 71 -0.25 -5.01 0.80
C ASN A 71 1.03 -4.34 0.30
N CYS A 72 1.25 -3.06 0.60
CA CYS A 72 2.52 -2.39 0.38
C CYS A 72 3.64 -3.02 1.22
N THR A 73 4.71 -3.46 0.57
CA THR A 73 5.90 -4.04 1.24
C THR A 73 6.80 -2.98 1.87
N LEU A 74 6.64 -1.72 1.47
CA LEU A 74 7.35 -0.57 2.02
C LEU A 74 6.37 0.34 2.77
N GLY A 75 6.65 0.58 4.05
CA GLY A 75 5.85 1.44 4.91
C GLY A 75 6.22 1.36 6.38
N PHE A 76 5.87 2.38 7.16
CA PHE A 76 6.23 2.45 8.58
C PHE A 76 5.62 1.31 9.43
N GLN A 77 4.45 0.81 9.04
CA GLN A 77 3.78 -0.28 9.76
C GLN A 77 4.36 -1.67 9.45
N VAL A 78 5.25 -1.77 8.46
CA VAL A 78 5.70 -3.03 7.86
C VAL A 78 7.22 -3.09 7.61
N PHE A 79 8.00 -2.06 7.93
CA PHE A 79 9.43 -2.04 7.61
C PHE A 79 10.22 -3.17 8.31
N GLY A 80 9.74 -3.69 9.44
CA GLY A 80 10.36 -4.80 10.17
C GLY A 80 10.22 -6.16 9.48
N LEU A 81 9.50 -6.23 8.35
CA LEU A 81 9.43 -7.44 7.51
C LEU A 81 10.77 -7.77 6.87
N TRP A 82 11.56 -6.75 6.54
CA TRP A 82 12.82 -6.88 5.81
C TRP A 82 13.95 -7.31 6.75
N PRO A 83 14.57 -8.49 6.53
CA PRO A 83 15.67 -8.97 7.38
C PRO A 83 16.96 -8.19 7.15
N ASP A 84 17.88 -8.27 8.12
CA ASP A 84 19.21 -7.67 8.02
C ASP A 84 19.95 -8.22 6.78
N GLY A 85 20.42 -7.33 5.91
CA GLY A 85 21.12 -7.69 4.67
C GLY A 85 20.22 -7.94 3.46
N SER A 86 18.91 -7.75 3.60
CA SER A 86 18.00 -7.76 2.44
C SER A 86 18.29 -6.59 1.50
N ASP A 87 18.21 -6.86 0.19
CA ASP A 87 18.48 -5.87 -0.85
C ASP A 87 17.24 -5.08 -1.33
N GLY A 88 16.08 -5.36 -0.73
CA GLY A 88 14.80 -4.75 -1.06
C GLY A 88 14.00 -5.51 -2.13
N THR A 89 14.54 -6.58 -2.70
CA THR A 89 13.81 -7.43 -3.67
C THR A 89 13.29 -8.73 -3.05
N ASP A 90 13.89 -9.18 -1.95
CA ASP A 90 13.59 -10.47 -1.33
C ASP A 90 12.10 -10.69 -1.00
N ILE A 91 11.34 -9.64 -0.65
CA ILE A 91 9.91 -9.73 -0.29
C ILE A 91 9.04 -9.26 -1.45
N ASN A 92 8.33 -10.20 -2.05
CA ASN A 92 7.49 -9.97 -3.24
C ASN A 92 6.07 -9.53 -2.91
N ALA A 93 5.55 -9.97 -1.77
CA ALA A 93 4.17 -9.72 -1.39
C ALA A 93 4.01 -9.73 0.11
N VAL A 94 3.10 -8.88 0.59
CA VAL A 94 2.62 -8.90 1.98
C VAL A 94 1.09 -8.89 1.98
N SER A 95 0.50 -9.52 2.99
CA SER A 95 -0.93 -9.42 3.25
C SER A 95 -1.20 -9.37 4.75
N ARG A 96 -2.14 -8.52 5.15
CA ARG A 96 -2.55 -8.34 6.55
C ARG A 96 -3.86 -9.06 6.84
N SER A 97 -3.94 -9.69 8.00
CA SER A 97 -5.21 -10.22 8.52
C SER A 97 -6.28 -9.14 8.67
N ASN A 98 -7.55 -9.49 8.45
CA ASN A 98 -8.69 -8.58 8.63
C ASN A 98 -8.76 -7.95 10.03
N GLU A 99 -8.44 -8.73 11.07
CA GLU A 99 -8.38 -8.29 12.48
C GLU A 99 -7.15 -7.42 12.81
N LYS A 100 -6.34 -7.06 11.80
CA LYS A 100 -5.16 -6.19 11.93
C LYS A 100 -4.16 -6.65 12.99
N ARG A 101 -3.99 -7.98 13.14
CA ARG A 101 -3.10 -8.57 14.16
C ARG A 101 -1.91 -9.32 13.58
N LEU A 102 -2.00 -9.79 12.34
CA LEU A 102 -0.98 -10.60 11.68
C LEU A 102 -0.64 -10.07 10.29
N LEU A 103 0.59 -10.32 9.85
CA LEU A 103 1.07 -10.16 8.49
C LEU A 103 1.64 -11.48 7.98
N VAL A 104 1.44 -11.75 6.70
CA VAL A 104 2.11 -12.83 5.97
C VAL A 104 2.94 -12.21 4.85
N THR A 105 4.15 -12.72 4.62
CA THR A 105 4.96 -12.39 3.44
C THR A 105 5.32 -13.62 2.64
N GLY A 106 5.50 -13.44 1.33
CA GLY A 106 6.15 -14.42 0.46
C GLY A 106 7.47 -13.85 -0.06
N ASP A 107 8.52 -14.67 -0.03
CA ASP A 107 9.86 -14.27 -0.48
C ASP A 107 10.33 -14.99 -1.76
N ASP A 108 11.43 -14.51 -2.34
CA ASP A 108 12.09 -15.11 -3.53
C ASP A 108 12.68 -16.50 -3.28
N PHE A 109 12.82 -16.89 -2.01
CA PHE A 109 13.37 -18.19 -1.60
C PHE A 109 12.27 -19.26 -1.48
N GLY A 110 11.03 -18.93 -1.84
CA GLY A 110 9.88 -19.82 -1.76
C GLY A 110 9.37 -20.04 -0.34
N LYS A 111 9.71 -19.16 0.61
CA LYS A 111 9.25 -19.24 2.00
C LYS A 111 8.07 -18.32 2.25
N VAL A 112 7.25 -18.73 3.21
CA VAL A 112 6.16 -17.92 3.74
C VAL A 112 6.46 -17.60 5.20
N HIS A 113 6.42 -16.32 5.53
CA HIS A 113 6.69 -15.84 6.88
C HIS A 113 5.45 -15.24 7.53
N LEU A 114 5.25 -15.51 8.82
CA LEU A 114 4.17 -14.94 9.62
C LEU A 114 4.74 -14.02 10.70
N PHE A 115 4.19 -12.79 10.78
CA PHE A 115 4.57 -11.75 11.72
C PHE A 115 3.35 -11.20 12.46
N SER A 116 3.59 -10.52 13.59
CA SER A 116 2.58 -9.67 14.24
C SER A 116 2.45 -8.33 13.52
N PHE A 117 1.24 -7.76 13.50
CA PHE A 117 0.98 -6.42 13.02
C PHE A 117 0.76 -5.44 14.20
N PRO A 118 1.32 -4.22 14.15
CA PRO A 118 2.27 -3.73 13.15
C PRO A 118 3.66 -4.36 13.31
N CYS A 119 4.38 -4.52 12.20
CA CYS A 119 5.75 -5.03 12.15
C CYS A 119 6.73 -3.85 12.02
N SER A 120 6.81 -3.04 13.09
CA SER A 120 7.55 -1.76 13.12
C SER A 120 8.78 -1.81 14.04
N GLN A 121 9.35 -2.99 14.26
CA GLN A 121 10.53 -3.16 15.11
C GLN A 121 11.62 -3.87 14.31
N PHE A 122 12.87 -3.49 14.54
CA PHE A 122 14.01 -4.28 14.09
C PHE A 122 14.05 -5.58 14.90
N ARG A 123 14.23 -6.72 14.23
CA ARG A 123 14.30 -8.08 14.82
C ARG A 123 12.97 -8.60 15.37
N VAL A 124 11.97 -8.73 14.51
CA VAL A 124 10.67 -9.30 14.88
C VAL A 124 10.76 -10.82 15.05
N ARG A 125 10.03 -11.35 16.04
CA ARG A 125 9.90 -12.80 16.26
C ARG A 125 9.13 -13.43 15.09
N LEU A 126 9.87 -13.99 14.14
CA LEU A 126 9.39 -14.64 12.93
C LEU A 126 8.95 -16.09 13.21
N LYS A 127 7.87 -16.53 12.56
CA LYS A 127 7.62 -17.97 12.32
C LYS A 127 7.71 -18.23 10.82
N ILE A 128 8.55 -19.19 10.44
CA ILE A 128 8.78 -19.64 9.07
C ILE A 128 7.99 -20.94 8.87
N TYR A 129 7.30 -21.06 7.74
CA TYR A 129 6.61 -22.28 7.30
C TYR A 129 7.20 -22.80 6.00
#